data_AF-A0A2V5NQ32-F1
#
_entry.id   AF-A0A2V5NQ32-F1
#
_cell.length_a   1.000
_cell.length_b   1.000
_cell.length_c   1.000
_cell.angle_alpha   90.00
_cell.angle_beta   90.00
_cell.angle_gamma   90.00
#
_symmetry.space_group_name_H-M   'P 1'
#
loop_
_entity.id
_entity.type
_entity.pdbx_description
1 polymer ?
#
loop_
_entity_poly.entity_id
_entity_poly.type
_entity_poly.pdbx_seq_one_letter_code
_entity_poly.pdbx_strand_id
1 'polypeptide(L)'
;MVSLAGLPFTAGFLGKFYIFYAAVSQRQIALIVAGVITVGCGFYYYLKVVRAMYWQSVDKTDAIPVNGLSRVAISALIVATICLGVYPQPIFEALKR
;
A
#
# COMPACT_ATOMS: atom_id res chain seq x y z
N MET A 1 -3.34 -1.67 -4.76
CA MET A 1 -2.35 -2.77 -4.71
C MET A 1 -0.95 -2.27 -4.41
N VAL A 2 -0.44 -1.29 -5.17
CA VAL A 2 0.88 -0.67 -4.97
C VAL A 2 1.17 -0.21 -3.54
N SER A 3 0.26 0.55 -2.92
CA SER A 3 0.44 0.99 -1.52
C SER A 3 0.47 -0.16 -0.51
N LEU A 4 -0.34 -1.19 -0.76
CA LEU A 4 -0.44 -2.38 0.09
C LEU A 4 0.78 -3.30 -0.06
N ALA A 5 1.40 -3.33 -1.24
CA ALA A 5 2.67 -4.01 -1.49
C ALA A 5 3.83 -3.35 -0.72
N GLY A 6 3.72 -2.04 -0.44
CA GLY A 6 4.76 -1.29 0.26
C GLY A 6 5.79 -0.70 -0.70
N LEU A 7 5.36 -0.19 -1.84
CA LEU A 7 6.22 0.62 -2.70
C LEU A 7 6.59 1.94 -1.99
N PRO A 8 7.83 2.43 -2.15
CA PRO A 8 8.24 3.69 -1.55
C PRO A 8 7.34 4.83 -2.04
N PHE A 9 7.19 5.87 -1.21
CA PHE A 9 6.30 7.02 -1.40
C PHE A 9 4.79 6.76 -1.22
N THR A 10 4.39 5.59 -0.73
CA THR A 10 2.99 5.36 -0.32
C THR A 10 2.83 5.34 1.20
N ALA A 11 1.67 5.76 1.69
CA ALA A 11 1.35 5.69 3.11
C ALA A 11 1.49 4.26 3.69
N GLY A 12 1.17 3.24 2.89
CA GLY A 12 1.29 1.83 3.29
C GLY A 12 2.73 1.34 3.48
N PHE A 13 3.71 1.93 2.78
CA PHE A 13 5.12 1.65 3.01
C PHE A 13 5.58 2.24 4.34
N LEU A 14 5.26 3.51 4.61
CA LEU A 14 5.64 4.16 5.86
C LEU A 14 5.09 3.42 7.08
N GLY A 15 3.81 3.01 7.04
CA GLY A 15 3.22 2.23 8.14
C GLY A 15 4.03 0.98 8.47
N LYS A 16 4.41 0.18 7.47
CA LYS A 16 5.24 -1.02 7.67
C LYS A 16 6.65 -0.65 8.14
N PHE A 17 7.25 0.39 7.54
CA PHE A 17 8.59 0.85 7.89
C PHE A 17 8.67 1.23 9.37
N TYR A 18 7.69 1.98 9.90
CA TYR A 18 7.65 2.34 11.32
C TYR A 18 7.46 1.13 12.25
N ILE A 19 6.66 0.14 11.84
CA ILE A 19 6.52 -1.12 12.60
C ILE A 19 7.86 -1.86 12.65
N PHE A 20 8.57 -1.98 11.53
CA PHE A 20 9.90 -2.60 11.52
C PHE A 20 10.92 -1.79 12.32
N TYR A 21 10.88 -0.45 12.23
CA TYR A 21 11.73 0.43 13.02
C TYR A 21 11.52 0.21 14.53
N ALA A 22 10.26 0.13 14.97
CA ALA A 22 9.91 -0.18 16.35
C ALA A 22 10.42 -1.58 16.77
N ALA A 23 10.23 -2.59 15.94
CA ALA A 23 10.71 -3.95 16.22
C ALA A 23 12.25 -4.03 16.32
N VAL A 24 12.97 -3.32 15.45
CA VAL A 24 14.44 -3.20 15.48
C VAL A 24 14.90 -2.50 16.76
N SER A 25 14.24 -1.40 17.14
CA SER A 25 14.57 -0.66 18.36
C SER A 25 14.44 -1.52 19.64
N GLN A 26 13.49 -2.45 19.66
CA GLN A 26 13.27 -3.39 20.75
C GLN A 26 14.05 -4.71 20.58
N ARG A 27 14.92 -4.81 19.56
CA ARG A 27 15.72 -6.01 19.24
C ARG A 27 14.87 -7.29 19.05
N GLN A 28 13.63 -7.16 18.58
CA GLN A 28 12.69 -8.26 18.37
C GLN A 28 12.97 -9.01 17.06
N ILE A 29 14.06 -9.77 17.01
CA ILE A 29 14.56 -10.41 15.78
C ILE A 29 13.53 -11.38 15.16
N ALA A 30 12.83 -12.16 15.97
CA ALA A 30 11.82 -13.11 15.49
C ALA A 30 10.68 -12.43 14.71
N LEU A 31 10.18 -11.29 15.22
CA LEU A 31 9.12 -10.52 14.57
C LEU A 31 9.60 -9.86 13.28
N ILE A 32 10.84 -9.38 13.26
CA ILE A 32 11.44 -8.79 12.05
C ILE A 32 11.51 -9.83 10.94
N VAL A 33 12.03 -11.03 11.23
CA VAL A 33 12.15 -12.11 10.24
C VAL A 33 10.77 -12.53 9.71
N ALA A 34 9.81 -12.77 10.61
CA ALA A 34 8.45 -13.13 10.23
C ALA A 34 7.77 -12.04 9.37
N GLY A 35 7.98 -10.77 9.74
CA GLY A 35 7.46 -9.64 8.98
C GLY A 35 8.06 -9.53 7.58
N VAL A 36 9.39 -9.68 7.45
CA VAL A 36 10.08 -9.64 6.14
C VAL A 36 9.59 -10.74 5.20
N ILE A 37 9.45 -11.98 5.72
CA ILE A 37 8.92 -13.11 4.95
C ILE A 37 7.50 -12.80 4.47
N THR A 38 6.63 -12.33 5.37
CA THR A 38 5.24 -12.01 5.06
C THR A 38 5.13 -10.89 4.01
N VAL A 39 5.98 -9.87 4.10
CA VAL A 39 6.04 -8.79 3.10
C VAL A 39 6.49 -9.34 1.74
N GLY A 40 7.50 -10.20 1.70
CA GLY A 40 7.96 -10.85 0.46
C GLY A 40 6.85 -11.70 -0.20
N CYS A 41 6.16 -12.53 0.60
CA CYS A 41 5.02 -13.32 0.12
C CYS A 41 3.89 -12.42 -0.43
N GLY A 42 3.55 -11.35 0.30
CA GLY A 42 2.54 -10.39 -0.14
C GLY A 42 2.92 -9.67 -1.43
N PHE A 43 4.19 -9.27 -1.57
CA PHE A 43 4.69 -8.61 -2.77
C PHE A 43 4.53 -9.49 -4.01
N TYR A 44 4.89 -10.78 -3.92
CA TYR A 44 4.67 -11.74 -4.98
C TYR A 44 3.18 -11.86 -5.36
N TYR A 45 2.30 -11.97 -4.35
CA TYR A 45 0.85 -12.04 -4.59
C TYR A 45 0.31 -10.80 -5.30
N TYR A 46 0.72 -9.60 -4.89
CA TYR A 46 0.25 -8.37 -5.53
C TYR A 46 0.75 -8.22 -6.97
N LEU A 47 2.00 -8.60 -7.25
CA LEU A 47 2.52 -8.59 -8.61
C LEU A 47 1.79 -9.58 -9.52
N LYS A 48 1.37 -10.74 -8.99
CA LYS A 48 0.56 -11.71 -9.74
C LYS A 48 -0.76 -11.09 -10.21
N VAL A 49 -1.42 -10.29 -9.36
CA VAL A 49 -2.66 -9.58 -9.71
C VAL A 49 -2.39 -8.50 -10.76
N VAL A 50 -1.35 -7.68 -10.59
CA VAL A 50 -0.99 -6.65 -11.59
C VAL A 50 -0.69 -7.30 -12.94
N ARG A 51 0.06 -8.39 -12.96
CA ARG A 51 0.34 -9.15 -14.19
C ARG A 51 -0.95 -9.64 -14.84
N ALA A 52 -1.88 -10.19 -14.06
CA ALA A 52 -3.17 -10.64 -14.59
C ALA A 52 -3.96 -9.49 -15.24
N MET A 53 -3.91 -8.28 -14.67
CA MET A 53 -4.62 -7.11 -15.23
C MET A 53 -4.08 -6.65 -16.59
N TYR A 54 -2.78 -6.82 -16.87
CA TYR A 54 -2.15 -6.28 -18.09
C TYR A 54 -1.81 -7.34 -19.15
N TRP A 55 -1.58 -8.61 -18.76
CA TRP A 55 -1.14 -9.67 -19.67
C TRP A 55 -2.24 -10.67 -20.05
N GLN A 56 -3.43 -10.59 -19.45
CA GLN A 56 -4.55 -11.44 -19.84
C GLN A 56 -5.47 -10.68 -20.79
N SER A 57 -5.59 -11.17 -22.02
CA SER A 57 -6.59 -10.74 -22.98
C SER A 57 -7.95 -11.33 -22.59
N VAL A 58 -8.97 -10.48 -22.50
CA VAL A 58 -10.35 -10.86 -22.13
C VAL A 58 -11.23 -10.74 -23.37
N ASP A 59 -12.06 -11.76 -23.63
CA ASP A 59 -12.96 -11.81 -24.81
C ASP A 59 -14.06 -10.73 -24.81
N LYS A 60 -14.37 -10.15 -23.65
CA LYS A 60 -15.34 -9.05 -23.49
C LYS A 60 -14.77 -7.97 -22.60
N THR A 61 -14.60 -6.77 -23.17
CA THR A 61 -14.18 -5.56 -22.45
C THR A 61 -15.39 -4.66 -22.25
N ASP A 62 -16.42 -5.16 -21.58
CA ASP A 62 -17.55 -4.30 -21.23
C ASP A 62 -17.09 -3.32 -20.15
N ALA A 63 -17.12 -2.03 -20.46
CA ALA A 63 -16.74 -0.99 -19.52
C ALA A 63 -17.69 -1.03 -18.32
N ILE A 64 -17.15 -1.31 -17.13
CA ILE A 64 -17.93 -1.24 -15.90
C ILE A 64 -18.30 0.24 -15.67
N PRO A 65 -19.59 0.58 -15.59
CA PRO A 65 -20.00 1.97 -15.37
C PRO A 65 -19.56 2.41 -13.97
N VAL A 66 -18.72 3.44 -13.91
CA VAL A 66 -18.26 4.05 -12.64
C VAL A 66 -19.03 5.36 -12.44
N ASN A 67 -19.77 5.45 -11.34
CA ASN A 67 -20.49 6.68 -10.97
C ASN A 67 -19.51 7.84 -10.73
N GLY A 68 -19.92 9.08 -11.02
CA GLY A 68 -19.11 10.28 -10.84
C GLY A 68 -18.58 10.44 -9.41
N LEU A 69 -19.42 10.13 -8.41
CA LEU A 69 -19.01 10.14 -7.00
C LEU A 69 -17.88 9.14 -6.72
N SER A 70 -17.98 7.91 -7.25
CA SER A 70 -16.94 6.90 -7.09
C SER A 70 -15.63 7.32 -7.74
N ARG A 71 -15.67 7.97 -8.91
CA ARG A 71 -14.47 8.48 -9.58
C ARG A 71 -13.77 9.57 -8.75
N VAL A 72 -14.54 10.49 -8.17
CA VAL A 72 -13.99 11.53 -7.28
C VAL A 72 -13.42 10.91 -6.01
N ALA A 73 -14.12 9.97 -5.38
CA ALA A 73 -13.63 9.29 -4.19
C ALA A 73 -12.33 8.52 -4.45
N ILE A 74 -12.26 7.75 -5.55
CA ILE A 74 -11.06 6.98 -5.91
C ILE A 74 -9.88 7.91 -6.16
N SER A 75 -10.08 8.98 -6.94
CA SER A 75 -9.00 9.94 -7.22
C SER A 75 -8.52 10.66 -5.96
N ALA A 76 -9.43 11.11 -5.10
CA ALA A 76 -9.10 11.72 -3.82
C ALA A 76 -8.28 10.77 -2.92
N LEU A 77 -8.67 9.49 -2.83
CA LEU A 77 -7.96 8.49 -2.03
C LEU A 77 -6.56 8.14 -2.59
N ILE A 78 -6.41 8.12 -3.91
CA ILE A 78 -5.09 7.95 -4.55
C ILE A 78 -4.17 9.10 -4.17
N VAL A 79 -4.65 10.34 -4.33
CA VAL A 79 -3.88 11.54 -3.97
C VAL A 79 -3.53 11.52 -2.49
N ALA A 80 -4.49 11.24 -1.61
CA ALA A 80 -4.25 11.14 -0.18
C ALA A 80 -3.18 10.09 0.16
N THR A 81 -3.22 8.91 -0.48
CA THR A 81 -2.24 7.83 -0.24
C THR A 81 -0.82 8.23 -0.61
N ILE A 82 -0.66 9.01 -1.69
CA ILE A 82 0.65 9.50 -2.15
C ILE A 82 1.10 10.69 -1.28
N CYS A 83 0.23 11.68 -1.06
CA CYS A 83 0.53 12.85 -0.24
C CYS A 83 0.95 12.45 1.19
N LEU A 84 0.23 11.53 1.82
CA LEU A 84 0.58 11.01 3.15
C LEU A 84 1.83 10.11 3.13
N GLY A 85 2.13 9.49 1.99
CA GLY A 85 3.37 8.72 1.79
C GLY A 85 4.62 9.59 1.63
N VAL A 86 4.47 10.78 1.04
CA VAL A 86 5.57 11.76 0.87
C VAL A 86 5.71 12.65 2.10
N TYR A 87 4.59 13.07 2.68
CA TYR A 87 4.52 13.98 3.82
C TYR A 87 3.68 13.37 4.96
N PRO A 88 4.28 12.54 5.84
CA PRO A 88 3.57 11.86 6.91
C PRO A 88 3.35 12.71 8.17
N GLN A 89 3.89 13.93 8.25
CA GLN A 89 3.74 14.80 9.43
C GLN A 89 2.29 15.00 9.91
N PRO A 90 1.26 15.15 9.05
CA PRO A 90 -0.11 15.34 9.50
C PRO A 90 -0.64 14.15 10.32
N ILE A 91 -0.19 12.94 10.01
CA ILE A 91 -0.56 11.73 10.76
C ILE A 91 0.09 11.76 12.14
N PHE A 92 1.37 12.14 12.21
CA PHE A 92 2.10 12.21 13.48
C PHE A 92 1.55 13.29 14.42
N GLU A 93 1.15 14.43 13.87
CA GLU A 93 0.52 15.50 14.65
C GLU A 93 -0.85 15.06 15.18
N ALA A 94 -1.64 14.34 14.38
CA ALA A 94 -2.91 13.78 14.83
C ALA A 94 -2.74 12.71 15.92
N LEU A 95 -1.67 11.92 15.88
CA LEU A 95 -1.38 10.87 16.88
C LEU A 95 -0.79 11.37 18.19
N LYS A 96 -0.21 12.58 18.20
CA LYS A 96 0.36 13.21 19.41
C LYS A 96 -0.70 13.89 20.29
N ARG A 97 -1.95 13.97 19.82
CA ARG A 97 -3.07 14.56 20.53
C ARG A 97 -3.81 13.52 21.36
#